data_AF-A0ABD3UTI9-F1
#
_entry.id   AF-A0ABD3UTI9-F1
#
_cell.length_a   1.000
_cell.length_b   1.000
_cell.length_c   1.000
_cell.angle_alpha   90.00
_cell.angle_beta   90.00
_cell.angle_gamma   90.00
#
_symmetry.space_group_name_H-M   'P 1'
#
loop_
_entity.id
_entity.type
_entity.pdbx_description
1 polymer ?
#
loop_
_entity_poly.entity_id
_entity_poly.type
_entity_poly.pdbx_seq_one_letter_code
_entity_poly.pdbx_strand_id
1 'polypeptide(L)'
;MGDTPGVDLINRDPNNINDYLLCHFEDVLAEPDSTHSFDCVWNSSYATFNCWKNCCYKLLTLCCGICIAGQLGCEFAYISFVHVWCYTPSFKILNINCGYTKKVYGMYIKCCLEPCCEACSLCFSAFKKN
;
A
#
# COMPACT_ATOMS: atom_id res chain seq x y z
N MET A 1 -5.31 9.98 30.40
CA MET A 1 -4.28 9.10 29.81
C MET A 1 -5.05 8.04 29.05
N GLY A 2 -5.10 8.16 27.72
CA GLY A 2 -5.72 7.11 26.91
C GLY A 2 -4.78 5.91 26.92
N ASP A 3 -5.33 4.73 27.20
CA ASP A 3 -4.57 3.48 27.15
C ASP A 3 -4.00 3.31 25.74
N THR A 4 -2.69 3.47 25.60
CA THR A 4 -2.00 3.03 24.40
C THR A 4 -2.15 1.51 24.38
N PRO A 5 -2.78 0.90 23.36
CA PRO A 5 -2.85 -0.56 23.29
C PRO A 5 -1.41 -1.08 23.30
N GLY A 6 -1.11 -1.94 24.28
CA GLY A 6 0.21 -2.55 24.43
C GLY A 6 0.57 -3.34 23.17
N VAL A 7 1.87 -3.55 22.96
CA VAL A 7 2.36 -4.37 21.84
C VAL A 7 1.88 -5.82 22.03
N ASP A 8 1.24 -6.38 21.00
CA ASP A 8 0.87 -7.80 20.97
C ASP A 8 2.11 -8.67 20.72
N LEU A 9 2.43 -9.53 21.68
CA LEU A 9 3.59 -10.43 21.62
C LEU A 9 3.27 -11.78 21.00
N ILE A 10 1.98 -12.13 20.88
CA ILE A 10 1.49 -13.40 20.34
C ILE A 10 1.18 -13.23 18.86
N ASN A 11 0.32 -12.27 18.50
CA ASN A 11 0.00 -11.94 17.12
C ASN A 11 0.73 -10.66 16.68
N ARG A 12 1.90 -10.84 16.07
CA ARG A 12 2.73 -9.73 15.57
C ARG A 12 2.33 -9.23 14.17
N ASP A 13 1.40 -9.92 13.51
CA ASP A 13 0.87 -9.53 12.19
C ASP A 13 -0.67 -9.51 12.20
N PRO A 14 -1.30 -8.60 12.96
CA PRO A 14 -2.76 -8.57 13.10
C PRO A 14 -3.51 -8.19 11.82
N ASN A 15 -2.80 -7.62 10.83
CA ASN A 15 -3.37 -7.20 9.55
C ASN A 15 -2.98 -8.15 8.41
N ASN A 16 -2.31 -9.27 8.71
CA ASN A 16 -1.93 -10.27 7.73
C ASN A 16 -1.12 -9.69 6.55
N ILE A 17 -0.25 -8.71 6.84
CA ILE A 17 0.54 -8.04 5.80
C ILE A 17 1.61 -8.95 5.20
N ASN A 18 2.00 -10.02 5.91
CA ASN A 18 3.02 -10.98 5.49
C ASN A 18 2.47 -12.39 5.24
N ASP A 19 1.18 -12.55 4.94
CA ASP A 19 0.56 -13.87 4.68
C ASP A 19 1.31 -14.68 3.60
N TYR A 20 1.93 -14.00 2.63
CA TYR A 20 2.71 -14.63 1.56
C TYR A 20 4.05 -15.22 2.03
N LEU A 21 4.51 -14.93 3.24
CA LEU A 21 5.73 -15.50 3.82
C LEU A 21 5.49 -16.86 4.52
N LEU A 22 4.24 -17.32 4.58
CA LEU A 22 3.89 -18.64 5.08
C LEU A 22 4.46 -19.71 4.12
N CYS A 23 5.69 -20.11 4.39
CA CYS A 23 6.40 -21.16 3.68
C CYS A 23 6.57 -22.35 4.63
N HIS A 24 5.73 -23.36 4.42
CA HIS A 24 5.77 -24.65 5.12
C HIS A 24 6.83 -25.56 4.49
N PHE A 25 7.21 -26.61 5.22
CA PHE A 25 8.21 -27.57 4.73
C PHE A 25 7.73 -28.28 3.46
N GLU A 26 6.45 -28.62 3.46
CA GLU A 26 5.73 -29.27 2.37
C GLU A 26 5.64 -28.36 1.14
N ASP A 27 5.56 -27.04 1.30
CA ASP A 27 5.55 -26.11 0.15
C ASP A 27 6.87 -26.10 -0.62
N VAL A 28 7.96 -26.57 -0.02
CA VAL A 28 9.32 -26.53 -0.60
C VAL A 28 9.76 -27.89 -1.12
N LEU A 29 9.56 -28.96 -0.34
CA LEU A 29 10.14 -30.27 -0.65
C LEU A 29 9.12 -31.35 -1.00
N ALA A 30 7.82 -31.15 -0.77
CA ALA A 30 6.74 -32.16 -0.87
C ALA A 30 7.08 -33.44 -1.66
N GLU A 31 7.06 -34.59 -0.97
CA GLU A 31 7.19 -35.90 -1.60
C GLU A 31 5.81 -36.44 -2.04
N PRO A 32 5.67 -36.98 -3.27
CA PRO A 32 4.44 -37.60 -3.73
C PRO A 32 4.29 -39.04 -3.21
N ASP A 33 3.06 -39.54 -3.08
CA ASP A 33 2.76 -40.89 -2.57
C ASP A 33 3.46 -42.03 -3.34
N SER A 34 3.72 -41.82 -4.64
CA SER A 34 4.39 -42.82 -5.49
C SER A 34 5.90 -42.93 -5.22
N THR A 35 6.50 -41.95 -4.56
CA THR A 35 7.95 -41.86 -4.36
C THR A 35 8.23 -41.01 -3.12
N HIS A 36 8.28 -41.67 -1.96
CA HIS A 36 8.58 -41.03 -0.69
C HIS A 36 9.81 -41.68 -0.03
N SER A 37 10.54 -40.87 0.71
CA SER A 37 11.67 -41.29 1.52
C SER A 37 11.20 -42.09 2.75
N PHE A 38 12.14 -42.72 3.45
CA PHE A 38 11.85 -43.35 4.73
C PHE A 38 11.31 -42.32 5.74
N ASP A 39 10.28 -42.70 6.50
CA ASP A 39 9.61 -41.82 7.48
C ASP A 39 10.59 -41.12 8.45
N CYS A 40 11.65 -41.82 8.86
CA CYS A 40 12.66 -41.26 9.75
C CYS A 40 13.45 -40.12 9.09
N VAL A 41 13.72 -40.21 7.78
CA VAL A 41 14.42 -39.19 7.00
C VAL A 41 13.49 -38.01 6.76
N TRP A 42 12.23 -38.26 6.38
CA TRP A 42 11.23 -37.23 6.18
C TRP A 42 11.01 -36.40 7.45
N ASN A 43 10.78 -37.06 8.59
CA ASN A 43 10.59 -36.40 9.88
C ASN A 43 11.84 -35.63 10.34
N SER A 44 13.04 -36.19 10.15
CA SER A 44 14.30 -35.50 10.49
C SER A 44 14.55 -34.28 9.61
N SER A 45 14.14 -34.35 8.35
CA SER A 45 14.22 -33.24 7.40
C SER A 45 13.26 -32.12 7.79
N TYR A 46 12.00 -32.46 8.12
CA TYR A 46 11.01 -31.53 8.64
C TYR A 46 11.51 -30.79 9.90
N ALA A 47 12.07 -31.53 10.87
CA ALA A 47 12.58 -30.96 12.11
C ALA A 47 13.78 -30.02 11.85
N THR A 48 14.76 -30.47 11.06
CA THR A 48 15.96 -29.70 10.74
C THR A 48 15.63 -28.42 9.98
N PHE A 49 14.74 -28.49 8.98
CA PHE A 49 14.31 -27.34 8.20
C PHE A 49 13.68 -26.26 9.08
N ASN A 50 12.70 -26.63 9.91
CA ASN A 50 12.02 -25.68 10.79
C ASN A 50 12.96 -25.11 11.86
N CYS A 51 13.87 -25.93 12.39
CA CYS A 51 14.89 -25.49 13.33
C CYS A 51 15.79 -24.42 12.72
N TRP A 52 16.37 -24.69 11.55
CA TRP A 52 17.29 -23.77 10.89
C TRP A 52 16.59 -22.49 10.44
N LYS A 53 15.39 -22.60 9.84
CA LYS A 53 14.55 -21.45 9.46
C LYS A 53 14.32 -20.51 10.64
N ASN A 54 13.88 -21.07 11.78
CA ASN A 54 13.60 -20.29 12.97
C ASN A 54 14.87 -19.71 13.60
N CYS A 55 15.95 -20.49 13.64
CA CYS A 55 17.24 -20.06 14.18
C CYS A 55 17.80 -18.87 13.40
N CYS A 56 17.92 -19.00 12.08
CA CYS A 56 18.44 -17.93 11.23
C CYS A 56 17.59 -16.67 11.30
N TYR A 57 16.27 -16.79 11.26
CA TYR A 57 15.37 -15.64 11.41
C TYR A 57 15.54 -14.93 12.76
N LYS A 58 15.61 -15.68 13.85
CA LYS A 58 15.85 -15.13 15.19
C LYS A 58 17.21 -14.45 15.31
N LEU A 59 18.26 -15.02 14.73
CA LEU A 59 19.59 -14.40 14.74
C LEU A 59 19.61 -13.11 13.93
N LEU A 60 19.02 -13.10 12.74
CA LEU A 60 18.92 -11.88 11.91
C LEU A 60 18.15 -10.77 12.63
N THR A 61 17.01 -11.12 13.25
CA THR A 61 16.20 -10.14 13.99
C THR A 61 16.88 -9.67 15.29
N LEU A 62 17.65 -10.53 15.96
CA LEU A 62 18.47 -10.14 17.10
C LEU A 62 19.56 -9.14 16.71
N CYS A 63 20.26 -9.41 15.60
CA CYS A 63 21.38 -8.56 15.15
C CYS A 63 20.92 -7.24 14.52
N CYS A 64 19.82 -7.25 13.76
CA CYS A 64 19.46 -6.11 12.91
C CYS A 64 18.06 -5.54 13.18
N GLY A 65 17.18 -6.26 13.88
CA GLY A 65 15.76 -5.92 13.98
C GLY A 65 15.50 -4.56 14.61
N ILE A 66 16.16 -4.26 15.74
CA ILE A 66 15.98 -2.98 16.46
C ILE A 66 16.49 -1.80 15.62
N CYS A 67 17.64 -1.95 14.95
CA CYS A 67 18.21 -0.90 14.12
C CYS A 67 17.30 -0.57 12.92
N ILE A 68 16.78 -1.60 12.24
CA ILE A 68 15.86 -1.43 11.11
C ILE A 68 14.55 -0.80 11.60
N ALA A 69 13.99 -1.25 12.73
CA ALA A 69 12.79 -0.66 13.30
C ALA A 69 12.98 0.83 13.65
N GLY A 70 14.13 1.19 14.22
CA GLY A 70 14.48 2.58 14.49
C GLY A 70 14.60 3.43 13.22
N GLN A 71 15.27 2.92 12.19
CA GLN A 71 15.40 3.59 10.90
C GLN A 71 14.03 3.85 10.26
N LEU A 72 13.18 2.82 10.19
CA LEU A 72 11.83 2.95 9.63
C LEU A 72 10.98 3.94 10.44
N GLY A 73 11.07 3.91 11.78
CA GLY A 73 10.39 4.88 12.64
C GLY A 73 10.78 6.33 12.33
N CYS A 74 12.08 6.58 12.16
CA CYS A 74 12.59 7.90 11.77
C CYS A 74 12.08 8.34 10.39
N GLU A 75 12.10 7.44 9.40
CA GLU A 75 11.61 7.72 8.05
C GLU A 75 10.12 8.08 8.06
N PHE A 76 9.29 7.29 8.74
CA PHE A 76 7.85 7.59 8.82
C PHE A 76 7.56 8.86 9.60
N ALA A 77 8.35 9.19 10.63
CA ALA A 77 8.25 10.46 11.34
C ALA A 77 8.58 11.65 10.42
N TYR A 78 9.65 11.55 9.63
CA TYR A 78 10.03 12.58 8.66
C TYR A 78 8.97 12.76 7.58
N ILE A 79 8.50 11.67 6.97
CA ILE A 79 7.43 11.71 5.96
C ILE A 79 6.19 12.40 6.52
N SER A 80 5.78 12.04 7.73
CA SER A 80 4.62 12.64 8.41
C SER A 80 4.82 14.14 8.65
N PHE A 81 6.02 14.54 9.10
CA PHE A 81 6.36 15.95 9.28
C PHE A 81 6.25 16.74 7.96
N VAL A 82 6.88 16.27 6.90
CA VAL A 82 6.83 16.95 5.59
C VAL A 82 5.39 17.01 5.05
N HIS A 83 4.60 15.96 5.25
CA HIS A 83 3.21 15.94 4.78
C HIS A 83 2.33 16.97 5.49
N VAL A 84 2.46 17.08 6.81
CA VAL A 84 1.70 18.05 7.62
C VAL A 84 2.17 19.48 7.36
N TRP A 85 3.49 19.71 7.39
CA TRP A 85 4.04 21.07 7.43
C TRP A 85 4.38 21.66 6.06
N CYS A 86 4.57 20.82 5.04
CA CYS A 86 4.91 21.28 3.69
C CYS A 86 3.79 20.95 2.69
N TYR A 87 3.45 19.67 2.51
CA TYR A 87 2.52 19.30 1.45
C TYR A 87 1.11 19.83 1.69
N THR A 88 0.56 19.67 2.89
CA THR A 88 -0.80 20.16 3.21
C THR A 88 -0.99 21.65 2.89
N PRO A 89 -0.13 22.58 3.36
CA PRO A 89 -0.26 24.00 3.00
C PRO A 89 0.02 24.26 1.52
N SER A 90 0.99 23.59 0.89
CA SER A 90 1.25 23.72 -0.55
C SER A 90 0.02 23.31 -1.38
N PHE A 91 -0.65 22.21 -1.02
CA PHE A 91 -1.90 21.79 -1.65
C PHE A 91 -3.00 22.83 -1.47
N LYS A 92 -3.07 23.50 -0.32
CA LYS A 92 -4.04 24.59 -0.11
C LYS A 92 -3.75 25.77 -1.03
N ILE A 93 -2.49 26.18 -1.17
CA ILE A 93 -2.06 27.25 -2.07
C ILE A 93 -2.36 26.90 -3.53
N LEU A 94 -2.01 25.68 -3.95
CA LEU A 94 -2.29 25.19 -5.31
C LEU A 94 -3.80 25.21 -5.59
N ASN A 95 -4.63 24.75 -4.64
CA ASN A 95 -6.09 24.78 -4.80
C ASN A 95 -6.64 26.21 -4.98
N ILE A 96 -6.10 27.21 -4.26
CA ILE A 96 -6.50 28.61 -4.44
C ILE A 96 -6.14 29.10 -5.84
N ASN A 97 -4.90 28.84 -6.29
CA ASN A 97 -4.43 29.26 -7.62
C ASN A 97 -5.17 28.55 -8.77
N CYS A 98 -5.42 27.24 -8.63
CA CYS A 98 -6.26 26.51 -9.57
C CYS A 98 -7.70 27.03 -9.56
N GLY A 99 -8.24 27.46 -8.42
CA GLY A 99 -9.55 28.11 -8.33
C GLY A 99 -9.63 29.38 -9.19
N TYR A 100 -8.58 30.20 -9.21
CA TYR A 100 -8.49 31.34 -10.12
C TYR A 100 -8.44 30.90 -11.59
N THR A 101 -7.58 29.94 -11.91
CA THR A 101 -7.44 29.41 -13.28
C THR A 101 -8.76 28.82 -13.80
N LYS A 102 -9.51 28.11 -12.96
CA LYS A 102 -10.84 27.59 -13.28
C LYS A 102 -11.84 28.70 -13.62
N LYS A 103 -11.80 29.84 -12.93
CA LYS A 103 -12.66 30.99 -13.25
C LYS A 103 -12.31 31.56 -14.62
N VAL A 104 -11.03 31.79 -14.88
CA VAL A 104 -10.55 32.30 -16.19
C VAL A 104 -10.94 31.34 -17.31
N TYR A 105 -10.69 30.04 -17.13
CA TYR A 105 -11.08 29.01 -18.09
C TYR A 105 -12.60 28.98 -18.30
N GLY A 106 -13.39 29.04 -17.22
CA GLY A 106 -14.85 29.11 -17.31
C GLY A 106 -15.35 30.32 -18.10
N MET A 107 -14.71 31.49 -17.93
CA MET A 107 -15.02 32.67 -18.75
C MET A 107 -14.70 32.43 -20.22
N TYR A 108 -13.54 31.83 -20.54
CA TYR A 108 -13.19 31.49 -21.92
C TYR A 108 -14.21 30.55 -22.57
N ILE A 109 -14.62 29.49 -21.87
CA ILE A 109 -15.66 28.57 -22.36
C ILE A 109 -16.95 29.32 -22.66
N LYS A 110 -17.41 30.18 -21.73
CA LYS A 110 -18.65 30.96 -21.90
C LYS A 110 -18.58 31.95 -23.05
N CYS A 111 -17.47 32.66 -23.22
CA CYS A 111 -17.36 33.68 -24.25
C CYS A 111 -17.19 33.11 -25.66
N CYS A 112 -16.52 31.96 -25.80
CA CYS A 112 -16.14 31.44 -27.11
C CYS A 112 -16.88 30.17 -27.51
N LEU A 113 -16.98 29.19 -26.61
CA LEU A 113 -17.53 27.87 -26.91
C LEU A 113 -19.04 27.81 -26.74
N GLU A 114 -19.61 28.53 -25.77
CA GLU A 114 -21.05 28.59 -25.54
C GLU A 114 -21.83 29.09 -26.78
N PRO A 115 -21.42 30.19 -27.47
CA PRO A 115 -22.09 30.63 -28.71
C PRO A 115 -21.98 29.61 -29.85
N CYS A 116 -20.84 28.92 -29.98
CA CYS A 116 -20.67 27.88 -30.99
C CYS A 116 -21.58 26.68 -30.73
N CYS A 117 -21.67 26.23 -29.48
CA CYS A 117 -22.57 25.17 -29.07
C CYS A 117 -24.03 25.55 -29.28
N GLU A 118 -24.40 26.80 -28.97
CA GLU A 118 -25.74 27.32 -29.20
C GLU A 118 -26.08 27.36 -30.70
N ALA A 119 -25.18 27.85 -31.54
CA ALA A 119 -25.33 27.81 -33.00
C ALA A 119 -25.49 26.38 -33.55
N CYS A 120 -24.66 25.43 -33.08
CA CYS A 120 -24.80 24.02 -33.43
C CYS A 120 -26.15 23.45 -32.99
N SER A 121 -26.63 23.81 -31.79
CA SER A 121 -27.91 23.33 -31.27
C SER A 121 -29.09 23.78 -32.14
N LEU A 122 -29.04 24.99 -32.70
CA LEU A 122 -30.05 25.50 -33.63
C LEU A 122 -30.12 24.68 -34.92
N CYS A 123 -28.98 24.23 -35.45
CA CYS A 123 -28.95 23.34 -36.62
C CYS A 123 -29.66 22.01 -36.34
N PHE A 124 -29.49 21.45 -35.14
CA PHE A 124 -30.16 20.19 -34.75
C PHE A 124 -31.61 20.39 -34.31
N SER A 125 -31.99 21.61 -33.91
CA SER A 125 -33.38 21.97 -33.55
C SER A 125 -34.35 21.76 -34.71
N ALA A 126 -33.88 21.96 -35.95
CA ALA A 126 -34.66 21.74 -37.16
C ALA A 126 -35.13 20.27 -37.35
N PHE A 127 -34.47 19.31 -36.69
CA PHE A 127 -34.81 17.89 -36.75
C PHE A 127 -35.62 17.40 -35.55
N LYS A 128 -35.98 18.29 -34.61
CA LYS A 128 -36.81 17.93 -33.45
C LYS A 128 -38.25 17.72 -33.92
N LYS A 129 -38.70 16.47 -33.95
CA LYS A 129 -40.09 16.08 -34.24
C LYS A 129 -41.00 16.51 -33.09
N ASN A 130 -42.06 17.26 -33.39
CA ASN A 130 -43.17 17.56 -32.46
C ASN A 130 -43.88 16.27 -32.02
#